data_AF-A0A940C966-F1
#
_entry.id   AF-A0A940C966-F1
#
_cell.length_a   1.000
_cell.length_b   1.000
_cell.length_c   1.000
_cell.angle_alpha   90.00
_cell.angle_beta   90.00
_cell.angle_gamma   90.00
#
_symmetry.space_group_name_H-M   'P 1'
#
loop_
_entity.id
_entity.type
_entity.pdbx_description
1 polymer ?
#
loop_
_entity_poly.entity_id
_entity_poly.type
_entity_poly.pdbx_seq_one_letter_code
_entity_poly.pdbx_strand_id
1 'polypeptide(L)'
;MKERTKFIIYAVVFALPIPVALLGCFFTALWLVTAVIEHAHILEIILASLGFFIGASYIATYVCSLVKTKKAGKITPKSFLPLAHCVVAAIYLFSLVPAGNYLSDLRQDFGFNKSKFTVIEEKDTHGGFLGDGEYYLKLDCSKKREKALDIVKDWNSLPLPEELAGFTCKEEKDGENKIPEVKHGYYKFKDRHSESTNPSDSSEMADRHSYNFTLAVYDADNDTLYYYKLDT
;
A
#
# COMPACT_ATOMS: atom_id res chain seq x y z
N MET A 1 -44.45 35.48 -6.48
CA MET A 1 -42.96 35.46 -6.52
C MET A 1 -42.33 34.50 -5.50
N LYS A 2 -42.69 34.56 -4.20
CA LYS A 2 -42.08 33.71 -3.14
C LYS A 2 -42.12 32.18 -3.36
N GLU A 3 -43.18 31.63 -3.95
CA GLU A 3 -43.33 30.17 -4.16
C GLU A 3 -42.49 29.63 -5.33
N ARG A 4 -42.32 30.42 -6.41
CA ARG A 4 -41.45 30.03 -7.55
C ARG A 4 -39.98 29.99 -7.15
N THR A 5 -39.53 30.92 -6.30
CA THR A 5 -38.14 30.93 -5.78
C THR A 5 -37.85 29.72 -4.90
N LYS A 6 -38.80 29.29 -4.06
CA LYS A 6 -38.66 28.05 -3.27
C LYS A 6 -38.56 26.82 -4.17
N PHE A 7 -39.41 26.71 -5.19
CA PHE A 7 -39.42 25.57 -6.10
C PHE A 7 -38.11 25.44 -6.89
N ILE A 8 -37.54 26.56 -7.35
CA ILE A 8 -36.23 26.59 -8.04
C ILE A 8 -35.10 26.19 -7.08
N ILE A 9 -35.11 26.69 -5.84
CA ILE A 9 -34.12 26.28 -4.83
C ILE A 9 -34.25 24.78 -4.52
N TYR A 10 -35.47 24.25 -4.39
CA TYR A 10 -35.69 22.82 -4.20
C TYR A 10 -35.22 22.01 -5.42
N ALA A 11 -35.53 22.43 -6.64
CA ALA A 11 -35.08 21.75 -7.85
C ALA A 11 -33.55 21.75 -7.97
N VAL A 12 -32.87 22.85 -7.65
CA VAL A 12 -31.40 22.94 -7.68
C VAL A 12 -30.78 22.09 -6.57
N VAL A 13 -31.27 22.17 -5.33
CA VAL A 13 -30.75 21.42 -4.18
C VAL A 13 -31.01 19.91 -4.30
N PHE A 14 -32.11 19.49 -4.95
CA PHE A 14 -32.46 18.08 -5.14
C PHE A 14 -32.03 17.49 -6.50
N ALA A 15 -31.68 18.32 -7.48
CA ALA A 15 -31.05 17.86 -8.72
C ALA A 15 -29.52 17.74 -8.59
N LEU A 16 -28.89 18.33 -7.57
CA LEU A 16 -27.45 18.21 -7.28
C LEU A 16 -26.96 16.83 -6.77
N PRO A 17 -27.73 16.00 -6.03
CA PRO A 17 -27.22 14.73 -5.50
C PRO A 17 -26.98 13.67 -6.57
N ILE A 18 -27.79 13.64 -7.63
CA ILE A 18 -27.70 12.65 -8.71
C ILE A 18 -26.41 12.88 -9.55
N PRO A 19 -26.09 14.11 -10.00
CA PRO A 19 -24.81 14.43 -10.62
C PRO A 19 -23.62 14.13 -9.71
N VAL A 20 -23.71 14.38 -8.41
CA VAL A 20 -22.57 14.13 -7.49
C VAL A 20 -22.36 12.64 -7.25
N ALA A 21 -23.42 11.84 -7.15
CA ALA A 21 -23.31 10.38 -7.07
C ALA A 21 -22.76 9.78 -8.37
N LEU A 22 -23.22 10.25 -9.53
CA LEU A 22 -22.70 9.85 -10.84
C LEU A 22 -21.24 10.29 -11.03
N LEU A 23 -20.87 11.49 -10.57
CA LEU A 23 -19.47 11.94 -10.53
C LEU A 23 -18.65 11.03 -9.63
N GLY A 24 -19.15 10.67 -8.45
CA GLY A 24 -18.50 9.72 -7.54
C GLY A 24 -18.23 8.38 -8.21
N CYS A 25 -19.24 7.77 -8.86
CA CYS A 25 -19.10 6.51 -9.60
C CYS A 25 -18.15 6.63 -10.81
N PHE A 26 -18.17 7.75 -11.53
CA PHE A 26 -17.21 7.98 -12.62
C PHE A 26 -15.79 8.09 -12.08
N PHE A 27 -15.62 8.73 -10.93
CA PHE A 27 -14.35 8.91 -10.27
C PHE A 27 -13.79 7.59 -9.73
N THR A 28 -14.64 6.72 -9.18
CA THR A 28 -14.24 5.38 -8.74
C THR A 28 -13.78 4.53 -9.92
N ALA A 29 -14.50 4.59 -11.05
CA ALA A 29 -14.13 3.89 -12.27
C ALA A 29 -12.80 4.42 -12.83
N LEU A 30 -12.59 5.73 -12.84
CA LEU A 30 -11.34 6.34 -13.31
C LEU A 30 -10.17 5.97 -12.39
N TRP A 31 -10.36 5.96 -11.07
CA TRP A 31 -9.34 5.54 -10.11
C TRP A 31 -8.96 4.06 -10.27
N LEU A 32 -9.95 3.16 -10.44
CA LEU A 32 -9.71 1.74 -10.73
C LEU A 32 -8.89 1.55 -12.00
N VAL A 33 -9.14 2.34 -13.05
CA VAL A 33 -8.35 2.29 -14.28
C VAL A 33 -6.93 2.78 -14.04
N THR A 34 -6.73 3.82 -13.23
CA THR A 34 -5.41 4.40 -12.98
C THR A 34 -4.56 3.59 -12.00
N ALA A 35 -5.17 2.89 -11.05
CA ALA A 35 -4.48 2.03 -10.08
C ALA A 35 -3.77 0.83 -10.74
N VAL A 36 -4.13 0.49 -11.98
CA VAL A 36 -3.49 -0.58 -12.78
C VAL A 36 -2.34 -0.03 -13.64
N ILE A 37 -2.15 1.29 -13.70
CA ILE A 37 -1.13 1.93 -14.53
C ILE A 37 0.11 2.20 -13.67
N GLU A 38 1.19 1.44 -13.90
CA GLU A 38 2.53 1.74 -13.37
C GLU A 38 2.88 3.20 -13.72
N HIS A 39 3.13 4.02 -12.69
CA HIS A 39 3.48 5.45 -12.73
C HIS A 39 2.34 6.49 -12.61
N ALA A 40 1.10 6.12 -12.26
CA ALA A 40 0.00 7.07 -12.08
C ALA A 40 -0.07 7.79 -10.71
N HIS A 41 1.00 7.79 -9.90
CA HIS A 41 0.95 8.27 -8.49
C HIS A 41 0.46 9.71 -8.29
N ILE A 42 0.83 10.65 -9.18
CA ILE A 42 0.34 12.04 -9.09
C ILE A 42 -1.18 12.06 -9.32
N LEU A 43 -1.68 11.24 -10.24
CA LEU A 43 -3.09 11.14 -10.53
C LEU A 43 -3.84 10.50 -9.35
N GLU A 44 -3.29 9.47 -8.71
CA GLU A 44 -3.87 8.87 -7.50
C GLU A 44 -4.01 9.87 -6.35
N ILE A 45 -2.99 10.72 -6.11
CA ILE A 45 -3.03 11.76 -5.07
C ILE A 45 -4.10 12.82 -5.38
N ILE A 46 -4.18 13.24 -6.65
CA ILE A 46 -5.22 14.19 -7.11
C ILE A 46 -6.60 13.57 -6.93
N LEU A 47 -6.77 12.30 -7.29
CA LEU A 47 -8.02 11.58 -7.14
C LEU A 47 -8.41 11.45 -5.65
N ALA A 48 -7.49 10.99 -4.79
CA ALA A 48 -7.74 10.88 -3.35
C ALA A 48 -8.14 12.23 -2.72
N SER A 49 -7.46 13.32 -3.11
CA SER A 49 -7.78 14.67 -2.66
C SER A 49 -9.20 15.10 -3.08
N LEU A 50 -9.58 14.85 -4.33
CA LEU A 50 -10.93 15.16 -4.82
C LEU A 50 -12.01 14.35 -4.09
N GLY A 51 -11.74 13.07 -3.84
CA GLY A 51 -12.61 12.18 -3.05
C GLY A 51 -12.86 12.72 -1.63
N PHE A 52 -11.81 13.23 -0.97
CA PHE A 52 -11.92 13.87 0.33
C PHE A 52 -12.81 15.12 0.30
N PHE A 53 -12.62 16.00 -0.69
CA PHE A 53 -13.46 17.20 -0.85
C PHE A 53 -14.95 16.85 -1.09
N ILE A 54 -15.22 15.84 -1.92
CA ILE A 54 -16.57 15.34 -2.16
C ILE A 54 -17.16 14.79 -0.84
N GLY A 55 -16.44 13.95 -0.12
CA GLY A 55 -16.86 13.40 1.17
C GLY A 55 -17.15 14.49 2.22
N ALA A 56 -16.28 15.49 2.34
CA ALA A 56 -16.48 16.62 3.24
C ALA A 56 -17.74 17.43 2.89
N SER A 57 -18.03 17.61 1.59
CA SER A 57 -19.25 18.29 1.14
C SER A 57 -20.54 17.51 1.48
N TYR A 58 -20.49 16.18 1.45
CA TYR A 58 -21.58 15.29 1.90
C TYR A 58 -21.82 15.39 3.41
N ILE A 59 -20.75 15.44 4.21
CA ILE A 59 -20.86 15.61 5.67
C ILE A 59 -21.46 16.98 6.00
N ALA A 60 -21.00 18.05 5.36
CA ALA A 60 -21.52 19.39 5.57
C ALA A 60 -23.03 19.47 5.22
N THR A 61 -23.44 18.89 4.10
CA THR A 61 -24.86 18.85 3.70
C THR A 61 -25.71 17.99 4.65
N TYR A 62 -25.16 16.89 5.19
CA TYR A 62 -25.82 16.10 6.24
C TYR A 62 -26.08 16.93 7.50
N VAL A 63 -25.04 17.61 8.01
CA VAL A 63 -25.14 18.43 9.22
C VAL A 63 -26.17 19.55 9.01
N CYS A 64 -26.16 20.23 7.86
CA CYS A 64 -27.16 21.23 7.53
C CYS A 64 -28.60 20.67 7.47
N SER A 65 -28.76 19.44 6.97
CA SER A 65 -30.06 18.74 6.94
C SER A 65 -30.56 18.43 8.36
N LEU A 66 -29.69 17.90 9.23
CA LEU A 66 -30.00 17.61 10.64
C LEU A 66 -30.38 18.87 11.44
N VAL A 67 -29.66 19.98 11.24
CA VAL A 67 -30.00 21.25 11.92
C VAL A 67 -31.39 21.73 11.52
N LYS A 68 -31.76 21.60 10.24
CA LYS A 68 -33.09 21.97 9.75
C LYS A 68 -34.20 21.06 10.30
N THR A 69 -34.00 19.75 10.32
CA THR A 69 -35.01 18.80 10.85
C THR A 69 -35.21 18.96 12.36
N LYS A 70 -34.14 19.19 13.12
CA LYS A 70 -34.20 19.50 14.56
C LYS A 70 -35.03 20.77 14.82
N LYS A 71 -34.83 21.82 14.03
CA LYS A 71 -35.60 23.08 14.13
C LYS A 71 -37.08 22.92 13.77
N ALA A 72 -37.42 21.92 12.95
CA ALA A 72 -38.78 21.64 12.52
C ALA A 72 -39.54 20.62 13.40
N GLY A 73 -38.89 20.02 14.40
CA GLY A 73 -39.50 19.05 15.33
C GLY A 73 -40.01 17.76 14.68
N LYS A 74 -39.62 17.46 13.43
CA LYS A 74 -40.10 16.30 12.67
C LYS A 74 -38.90 15.49 12.17
N ILE A 75 -38.63 14.37 12.83
CA ILE A 75 -37.70 13.36 12.34
C ILE A 75 -38.44 12.51 11.31
N THR A 76 -37.95 12.49 10.07
CA THR A 76 -38.49 11.67 8.98
C THR A 76 -37.44 10.67 8.49
N PRO A 77 -37.78 9.60 7.75
CA PRO A 77 -36.79 8.68 7.17
C PRO A 77 -35.72 9.39 6.31
N LYS A 78 -36.07 10.53 5.70
CA LYS A 78 -35.17 11.40 4.93
C LYS A 78 -34.06 12.03 5.78
N SER A 79 -34.21 12.07 7.11
CA SER A 79 -33.19 12.56 8.05
C SER A 79 -32.02 11.61 8.18
N PHE A 80 -32.21 10.32 7.86
CA PHE A 80 -31.20 9.26 7.97
C PHE A 80 -30.48 8.96 6.67
N LEU A 81 -31.00 9.45 5.53
CA LEU A 81 -30.37 9.29 4.22
C LEU A 81 -28.88 9.65 4.26
N PRO A 82 -28.46 10.78 4.86
CA PRO A 82 -27.07 11.17 4.75
C PRO A 82 -26.16 10.47 5.78
N LEU A 83 -26.73 9.85 6.84
CA LEU A 83 -25.99 8.90 7.69
C LEU A 83 -25.56 7.68 6.87
N ALA A 84 -26.45 7.13 6.05
CA ALA A 84 -26.13 6.02 5.15
C ALA A 84 -25.04 6.42 4.13
N HIS A 85 -25.04 7.67 3.65
CA HIS A 85 -24.00 8.17 2.76
C HIS A 85 -22.65 8.35 3.49
N CYS A 86 -22.64 8.80 4.74
CA CYS A 86 -21.42 8.85 5.55
C CYS A 86 -20.84 7.46 5.82
N VAL A 87 -21.68 6.45 6.05
CA VAL A 87 -21.24 5.05 6.22
C VAL A 87 -20.64 4.51 4.93
N VAL A 88 -21.28 4.74 3.78
CA VAL A 88 -20.72 4.35 2.47
C VAL A 88 -19.40 5.08 2.18
N ALA A 89 -19.31 6.37 2.47
CA ALA A 89 -18.07 7.14 2.32
C ALA A 89 -16.95 6.65 3.25
N ALA A 90 -17.28 6.24 4.48
CA ALA A 90 -16.31 5.66 5.42
C ALA A 90 -15.82 4.27 4.97
N ILE A 91 -16.73 3.41 4.50
CA ILE A 91 -16.36 2.11 3.90
C ILE A 91 -15.48 2.31 2.64
N TYR A 92 -15.79 3.33 1.84
CA TYR A 92 -15.00 3.70 0.66
C TYR A 92 -13.60 4.23 1.04
N LEU A 93 -13.51 5.11 2.05
CA LEU A 93 -12.23 5.59 2.59
C LEU A 93 -11.37 4.44 3.15
N PHE A 94 -11.99 3.44 3.77
CA PHE A 94 -11.31 2.24 4.27
C PHE A 94 -10.86 1.26 3.17
N SER A 95 -11.45 1.32 1.98
CA SER A 95 -11.04 0.49 0.82
C SER A 95 -10.02 1.17 -0.09
N LEU A 96 -9.69 2.44 0.16
CA LEU A 96 -8.62 3.19 -0.50
C LEU A 96 -7.24 2.98 0.15
N VAL A 97 -7.07 1.96 1.02
CA VAL A 97 -5.74 1.60 1.53
C VAL A 97 -4.87 1.22 0.31
N PRO A 98 -3.79 1.96 0.04
CA PRO A 98 -2.98 1.70 -1.13
C PRO A 98 -2.38 0.29 -1.00
N ALA A 99 -2.54 -0.52 -2.05
CA ALA A 99 -1.60 -1.60 -2.30
C ALA A 99 -0.24 -0.93 -2.59
N GLY A 100 0.56 -0.75 -1.55
CA GLY A 100 1.75 0.10 -1.58
C GLY A 100 2.80 -0.39 -2.56
N ASN A 101 3.29 0.52 -3.41
CA ASN A 101 4.66 0.80 -3.86
C ASN A 101 5.87 -0.11 -3.51
N TYR A 102 5.78 -1.43 -3.33
CA TYR A 102 6.99 -2.28 -3.10
C TYR A 102 7.98 -2.28 -4.28
N LEU A 103 7.50 -1.96 -5.48
CA LEU A 103 8.33 -1.77 -6.66
C LEU A 103 9.31 -0.59 -6.56
N SER A 104 8.96 0.48 -5.82
CA SER A 104 9.89 1.60 -5.61
C SER A 104 11.00 1.22 -4.64
N ASP A 105 10.67 0.43 -3.61
CA ASP A 105 11.61 0.06 -2.55
C ASP A 105 12.71 -0.87 -3.07
N LEU A 106 12.37 -1.86 -3.90
CA LEU A 106 13.34 -2.74 -4.57
C LEU A 106 14.43 -1.97 -5.34
N ARG A 107 13.98 -0.99 -6.12
CA ARG A 107 14.86 -0.17 -6.95
C ARG A 107 15.68 0.82 -6.11
N GLN A 108 15.07 1.38 -5.07
CA GLN A 108 15.71 2.36 -4.20
C GLN A 108 16.73 1.73 -3.25
N ASP A 109 16.41 0.58 -2.67
CA ASP A 109 17.23 -0.04 -1.63
C ASP A 109 18.40 -0.84 -2.24
N PHE A 110 18.12 -1.60 -3.30
CA PHE A 110 19.06 -2.61 -3.81
C PHE A 110 19.39 -2.47 -5.30
N GLY A 111 18.89 -1.43 -5.97
CA GLY A 111 19.32 -1.07 -7.32
C GLY A 111 18.79 -1.98 -8.44
N PHE A 112 17.87 -2.90 -8.13
CA PHE A 112 17.26 -3.78 -9.13
C PHE A 112 15.76 -3.56 -9.29
N ASN A 113 15.27 -3.88 -10.48
CA ASN A 113 13.83 -3.86 -10.80
C ASN A 113 13.44 -5.28 -11.18
N LYS A 114 12.44 -5.86 -10.50
CA LYS A 114 11.99 -7.24 -10.73
C LYS A 114 11.60 -7.52 -12.18
N SER A 115 11.06 -6.54 -12.91
CA SER A 115 10.74 -6.65 -14.35
C SER A 115 11.94 -6.97 -15.24
N LYS A 116 13.17 -6.76 -14.75
CA LYS A 116 14.38 -7.14 -15.46
C LYS A 116 14.64 -8.64 -15.42
N PHE A 117 14.05 -9.39 -14.50
CA PHE A 117 14.30 -10.82 -14.28
C PHE A 117 13.00 -11.62 -14.39
N THR A 118 13.10 -12.95 -14.30
CA THR A 118 11.92 -13.82 -14.31
C THR A 118 11.45 -13.99 -12.87
N VAL A 119 10.21 -13.59 -12.56
CA VAL A 119 9.63 -13.82 -11.23
C VAL A 119 9.24 -15.29 -11.11
N ILE A 120 9.85 -16.01 -10.16
CA ILE A 120 9.48 -17.39 -9.82
C ILE A 120 8.33 -17.37 -8.81
N GLU A 121 8.44 -16.51 -7.80
CA GLU A 121 7.50 -16.46 -6.69
C GLU A 121 7.43 -15.05 -6.13
N GLU A 122 6.23 -14.60 -5.78
CA GLU A 122 5.97 -13.32 -5.14
C GLU A 122 4.80 -13.48 -4.17
N LYS A 123 5.02 -13.12 -2.90
CA LYS A 123 4.05 -13.20 -1.82
C LYS A 123 4.08 -11.89 -1.05
N ASP A 124 2.92 -11.29 -0.82
CA ASP A 124 2.76 -10.06 -0.04
C ASP A 124 1.60 -10.23 0.93
N THR A 125 1.87 -10.06 2.23
CA THR A 125 0.86 -10.16 3.29
C THR A 125 0.54 -8.82 3.91
N HIS A 126 1.23 -7.74 3.52
CA HIS A 126 0.98 -6.43 4.10
C HIS A 126 -0.44 -5.95 3.78
N GLY A 127 -1.08 -5.35 4.77
CA GLY A 127 -2.43 -4.83 4.63
C GLY A 127 -2.97 -4.20 5.90
N GLY A 128 -4.23 -3.75 5.84
CA GLY A 128 -4.89 -3.11 6.98
C GLY A 128 -4.32 -1.72 7.31
N PHE A 129 -4.71 -1.18 8.47
CA PHE A 129 -4.38 0.19 8.88
C PHE A 129 -2.93 0.35 9.36
N LEU A 130 -2.36 -0.70 9.94
CA LEU A 130 -0.99 -0.66 10.50
C LEU A 130 0.05 -0.89 9.41
N GLY A 131 -0.30 -1.63 8.35
CA GLY A 131 0.61 -1.90 7.25
C GLY A 131 1.66 -2.95 7.57
N ASP A 132 1.54 -3.66 8.69
CA ASP A 132 2.41 -4.76 9.07
C ASP A 132 2.25 -5.94 8.11
N GLY A 133 3.33 -6.69 7.93
CA GLY A 133 3.35 -7.86 7.08
C GLY A 133 4.74 -8.20 6.58
N GLU A 134 4.75 -9.02 5.55
CA GLU A 134 5.95 -9.49 4.90
C GLU A 134 5.77 -9.49 3.39
N TYR A 135 6.84 -9.15 2.69
CA TYR A 135 6.91 -9.24 1.25
C TYR A 135 8.11 -10.10 0.89
N TYR A 136 7.85 -11.13 0.10
CA TYR A 136 8.82 -12.09 -0.36
C TYR A 136 8.81 -12.17 -1.89
N LEU A 137 10.00 -12.17 -2.49
CA LEU A 137 10.18 -12.22 -3.93
C LEU A 137 11.36 -13.13 -4.26
N LYS A 138 11.12 -14.06 -5.19
CA LYS A 138 12.13 -14.97 -5.76
C LYS A 138 12.25 -14.74 -7.25
N LEU A 139 13.46 -14.47 -7.71
CA LEU A 139 13.77 -14.18 -9.12
C LEU A 139 14.76 -15.20 -9.69
N ASP A 140 14.49 -15.68 -10.88
CA ASP A 140 15.46 -16.37 -11.73
C ASP A 140 16.26 -15.35 -12.55
N CYS A 141 17.57 -15.29 -12.27
CA CYS A 141 18.52 -14.42 -12.92
C CYS A 141 19.37 -15.14 -13.99
N SER A 142 19.23 -16.45 -14.19
CA SER A 142 20.08 -17.27 -15.08
C SER A 142 20.24 -16.68 -16.49
N LYS A 143 19.14 -16.25 -17.11
CA LYS A 143 19.13 -15.63 -18.46
C LYS A 143 19.83 -14.28 -18.54
N LYS A 144 20.06 -13.62 -17.40
CA LYS A 144 20.62 -12.26 -17.31
C LYS A 144 21.65 -12.17 -16.18
N ARG A 145 22.42 -13.24 -15.99
CA ARG A 145 23.42 -13.38 -14.92
C ARG A 145 24.38 -12.18 -14.84
N GLU A 146 24.93 -11.73 -15.96
CA GLU A 146 25.86 -10.59 -15.99
C GLU A 146 25.24 -9.32 -15.40
N LYS A 147 23.94 -9.09 -15.63
CA LYS A 147 23.23 -7.94 -15.04
C LYS A 147 23.01 -8.11 -13.54
N ALA A 148 22.75 -9.34 -13.09
CA ALA A 148 22.66 -9.62 -11.66
C ALA A 148 24.02 -9.42 -10.97
N LEU A 149 25.11 -9.87 -11.59
CA LEU A 149 26.48 -9.67 -11.09
C LEU A 149 26.87 -8.19 -11.00
N ASP A 150 26.48 -7.35 -11.97
CA ASP A 150 26.71 -5.90 -11.89
C ASP A 150 25.93 -5.24 -10.74
N ILE A 151 24.74 -5.75 -10.41
CA ILE A 151 23.92 -5.25 -9.30
C ILE A 151 24.53 -5.60 -7.95
N VAL A 152 25.07 -6.81 -7.82
CA VAL A 152 25.59 -7.34 -6.54
C VAL A 152 27.07 -7.07 -6.30
N LYS A 153 27.75 -6.38 -7.22
CA LYS A 153 29.20 -6.09 -7.10
C LYS A 153 29.58 -5.35 -5.83
N ASP A 154 28.67 -4.51 -5.30
CA ASP A 154 28.86 -3.71 -4.10
C ASP A 154 28.16 -4.32 -2.86
N TRP A 155 27.73 -5.58 -2.95
CA TRP A 155 27.06 -6.30 -1.86
C TRP A 155 28.07 -7.04 -0.99
N ASN A 156 27.67 -7.36 0.24
CA ASN A 156 28.50 -8.15 1.14
C ASN A 156 28.56 -9.60 0.66
N SER A 157 29.70 -10.26 0.81
CA SER A 157 29.80 -11.70 0.54
C SER A 157 29.16 -12.48 1.68
N LEU A 158 28.50 -13.60 1.37
CA LEU A 158 28.02 -14.56 2.37
C LEU A 158 29.19 -15.18 3.16
N PRO A 159 28.99 -15.67 4.39
CA PRO A 159 27.71 -15.97 5.07
C PRO A 159 26.98 -14.73 5.62
N LEU A 160 25.69 -14.91 5.93
CA LEU A 160 24.92 -13.89 6.66
C LEU A 160 25.41 -13.75 8.11
N PRO A 161 25.35 -12.53 8.68
CA PRO A 161 25.41 -12.32 10.13
C PRO A 161 24.36 -13.17 10.86
N GLU A 162 24.68 -13.59 12.09
CA GLU A 162 23.82 -14.47 12.90
C GLU A 162 22.42 -13.87 13.10
N GLU A 163 22.34 -12.55 13.26
CA GLU A 163 21.09 -11.82 13.46
C GLU A 163 20.16 -11.92 12.25
N LEU A 164 20.73 -12.04 11.03
CA LEU A 164 19.97 -12.16 9.78
C LEU A 164 19.66 -13.62 9.41
N ALA A 165 20.53 -14.56 9.79
CA ALA A 165 20.35 -15.98 9.52
C ALA A 165 19.05 -16.54 10.15
N GLY A 166 18.63 -16.00 11.30
CA GLY A 166 17.36 -16.34 11.94
C GLY A 166 16.11 -15.98 11.14
N PHE A 167 16.22 -15.14 10.11
CA PHE A 167 15.11 -14.74 9.24
C PHE A 167 15.09 -15.48 7.89
N THR A 168 16.19 -16.13 7.50
CA THR A 168 16.23 -16.96 6.28
C THR A 168 15.76 -18.38 6.55
N CYS A 169 15.99 -18.90 7.75
CA CYS A 169 15.62 -20.24 8.17
C CYS A 169 14.54 -20.22 9.25
N LYS A 170 13.27 -20.40 8.89
CA LYS A 170 12.25 -20.83 9.88
C LYS A 170 11.39 -21.94 9.30
N GLU A 171 11.81 -23.16 9.58
CA GLU A 171 10.92 -24.30 9.65
C GLU A 171 9.95 -24.09 10.83
N GLU A 172 8.76 -23.55 10.58
CA GLU A 172 7.61 -23.85 11.45
C GLU A 172 6.40 -24.30 10.63
N LYS A 173 5.96 -25.53 10.97
CA LYS A 173 4.72 -26.28 10.74
C LYS A 173 4.06 -26.34 9.36
N ASP A 174 4.29 -25.40 8.44
CA ASP A 174 3.73 -25.39 7.08
C ASP A 174 4.78 -25.37 5.95
N GLY A 175 6.07 -25.47 6.28
CA GLY A 175 7.03 -26.24 5.46
C GLY A 175 7.66 -25.60 4.21
N GLU A 176 7.87 -24.29 4.13
CA GLU A 176 8.74 -23.70 3.10
C GLU A 176 9.69 -22.63 3.67
N ASN A 177 11.00 -22.88 3.59
CA ASN A 177 12.02 -21.86 3.86
C ASN A 177 11.89 -20.74 2.83
N LYS A 178 11.68 -19.49 3.29
CA LYS A 178 11.58 -18.33 2.39
C LYS A 178 12.88 -18.09 1.66
N ILE A 179 14.03 -18.18 2.32
CA ILE A 179 15.34 -18.08 1.68
C ILE A 179 16.16 -19.31 2.06
N PRO A 180 16.54 -20.19 1.12
CA PRO A 180 17.33 -21.36 1.44
C PRO A 180 18.72 -20.96 1.94
N GLU A 181 19.43 -21.90 2.57
CA GLU A 181 20.83 -21.70 2.92
C GLU A 181 21.68 -21.58 1.65
N VAL A 182 22.25 -20.40 1.41
CA VAL A 182 23.10 -20.10 0.26
C VAL A 182 24.57 -20.15 0.71
N LYS A 183 25.37 -21.00 0.06
CA LYS A 183 26.80 -21.17 0.37
C LYS A 183 27.68 -20.15 -0.34
N HIS A 184 27.43 -19.93 -1.64
CA HIS A 184 28.18 -18.98 -2.46
C HIS A 184 27.25 -17.91 -2.98
N GLY A 185 27.53 -16.66 -2.63
CA GLY A 185 26.65 -15.57 -3.00
C GLY A 185 26.93 -14.29 -2.26
N TYR A 186 25.99 -13.37 -2.41
CA TYR A 186 26.08 -12.02 -1.90
C TYR A 186 24.79 -11.64 -1.19
N TYR A 187 24.87 -10.73 -0.22
CA TYR A 187 23.71 -10.20 0.45
C TYR A 187 23.80 -8.70 0.63
N LYS A 188 22.64 -8.06 0.70
CA LYS A 188 22.52 -6.67 1.10
C LYS A 188 21.36 -6.53 2.06
N PHE A 189 21.63 -5.82 3.15
CA PHE A 189 20.70 -5.61 4.24
C PHE A 189 20.43 -4.12 4.39
N LYS A 190 19.20 -3.79 4.78
CA LYS A 190 18.80 -2.44 5.15
C LYS A 190 17.84 -2.49 6.33
N ASP A 191 18.29 -2.02 7.48
CA ASP A 191 17.44 -1.68 8.61
C ASP A 191 16.66 -0.39 8.30
N ARG A 192 15.34 -0.50 8.29
CA ARG A 192 14.39 0.59 8.04
C ARG A 192 13.69 1.04 9.33
N HIS A 193 14.07 0.47 10.48
CA HIS A 193 13.51 0.82 11.76
C HIS A 193 13.88 2.26 12.13
N SER A 194 12.95 2.99 12.74
CA SER A 194 13.14 4.42 13.06
C SER A 194 14.25 4.67 14.08
N GLU A 195 14.58 3.67 14.88
CA GLU A 195 15.63 3.73 15.91
C GLU A 195 16.99 3.22 15.39
N SER A 196 17.06 2.78 14.14
CA SER A 196 18.32 2.33 13.53
C SER A 196 19.32 3.47 13.47
N THR A 197 20.48 3.30 14.13
CA THR A 197 21.57 4.27 14.02
C THR A 197 22.40 4.07 12.74
N ASN A 198 22.50 2.84 12.26
CA ASN A 198 23.18 2.48 11.02
C ASN A 198 22.33 1.49 10.19
N PRO A 199 21.69 1.95 9.10
CA PRO A 199 20.84 1.11 8.27
C PRO A 199 21.51 -0.12 7.66
N SER A 200 22.85 -0.20 7.60
CA SER A 200 23.54 -1.36 7.01
C SER A 200 24.06 -2.36 8.05
N ASP A 201 23.78 -2.12 9.33
CA ASP A 201 24.27 -2.93 10.46
C ASP A 201 23.12 -3.67 11.13
N SER A 202 23.23 -5.00 11.25
CA SER A 202 22.21 -5.86 11.85
C SER A 202 22.39 -6.08 13.35
N SER A 203 23.48 -5.59 13.95
CA SER A 203 23.82 -5.88 15.35
C SER A 203 22.74 -5.41 16.34
N GLU A 204 22.06 -4.31 16.05
CA GLU A 204 20.99 -3.78 16.90
C GLU A 204 19.68 -4.58 16.81
N MET A 205 19.55 -5.54 15.89
CA MET A 205 18.30 -6.29 15.70
C MET A 205 18.02 -7.27 16.85
N ALA A 206 19.05 -7.80 17.51
CA ALA A 206 18.89 -8.82 18.54
C ALA A 206 18.08 -8.35 19.76
N ASP A 207 18.15 -7.05 20.07
CA ASP A 207 17.57 -6.46 21.29
C ASP A 207 16.19 -5.81 21.08
N ARG A 208 15.60 -5.92 19.87
CA ARG A 208 14.37 -5.21 19.51
C ARG A 208 13.11 -6.04 19.66
N HIS A 209 12.00 -5.34 19.91
CA HIS A 209 10.65 -5.93 20.01
C HIS A 209 9.88 -5.91 18.68
N SER A 210 10.37 -5.18 17.67
CA SER A 210 9.78 -5.06 16.34
C SER A 210 10.88 -4.97 15.27
N TYR A 211 10.54 -5.37 14.06
CA TYR A 211 11.44 -5.52 12.93
C TYR A 211 10.87 -4.81 11.69
N ASN A 212 11.56 -3.75 11.27
CA ASN A 212 11.30 -3.07 10.00
C ASN A 212 12.58 -3.12 9.17
N PHE A 213 12.74 -4.12 8.31
CA PHE A 213 13.97 -4.28 7.53
C PHE A 213 13.71 -4.83 6.13
N THR A 214 14.77 -4.80 5.34
CA THR A 214 14.82 -5.43 4.02
C THR A 214 16.13 -6.22 3.88
N LEU A 215 16.04 -7.43 3.34
CA LEU A 215 17.16 -8.31 3.05
C LEU A 215 17.06 -8.81 1.61
N ALA A 216 18.15 -8.72 0.87
CA ALA A 216 18.29 -9.40 -0.42
C ALA A 216 19.48 -10.34 -0.40
N VAL A 217 19.32 -11.52 -1.00
CA VAL A 217 20.35 -12.56 -1.09
C VAL A 217 20.42 -13.03 -2.55
N TYR A 218 21.60 -12.97 -3.14
CA TYR A 218 21.89 -13.55 -4.45
C TYR A 218 22.64 -14.86 -4.27
N ASP A 219 22.05 -15.95 -4.73
CA ASP A 219 22.62 -17.28 -4.83
C ASP A 219 23.38 -17.42 -6.15
N ALA A 220 24.72 -17.47 -6.05
CA ALA A 220 25.60 -17.54 -7.21
C ALA A 220 25.71 -18.96 -7.80
N ASP A 221 25.29 -19.98 -7.05
CA ASP A 221 25.27 -21.38 -7.51
C ASP A 221 24.07 -21.62 -8.42
N ASN A 222 22.91 -21.03 -8.06
CA ASN A 222 21.65 -21.21 -8.77
C ASN A 222 21.22 -20.00 -9.63
N ASP A 223 22.03 -18.93 -9.66
CA ASP A 223 21.68 -17.65 -10.29
C ASP A 223 20.28 -17.16 -9.88
N THR A 224 19.99 -17.22 -8.58
CA THR A 224 18.67 -16.90 -8.00
C THR A 224 18.80 -15.72 -7.04
N LEU A 225 17.90 -14.74 -7.17
CA LEU A 225 17.84 -13.60 -6.25
C LEU A 225 16.59 -13.72 -5.37
N TYR A 226 16.81 -13.69 -4.07
CA TYR A 226 15.78 -13.64 -3.04
C TYR A 226 15.70 -12.24 -2.46
N TYR A 227 14.49 -11.76 -2.22
CA TYR A 227 14.23 -10.50 -1.52
C TYR A 227 13.17 -10.74 -0.46
N TYR A 228 13.42 -10.21 0.72
CA TYR A 228 12.56 -10.31 1.87
C TYR A 228 12.45 -8.95 2.56
N LYS A 229 11.23 -8.53 2.82
CA LYS A 229 10.90 -7.32 3.56
C LYS A 229 9.97 -7.71 4.68
N LEU A 230 10.26 -7.21 5.88
CA LEU A 230 9.45 -7.42 7.08
C LEU A 230 9.12 -6.07 7.68
N ASP A 231 7.86 -5.86 8.00
CA ASP A 231 7.34 -4.73 8.76
C ASP A 231 6.43 -5.25 9.90
N THR A 232 6.72 -4.89 11.16
CA THR A 232 5.98 -5.36 12.35
C THR A 232 5.79 -4.26 13.39
#